data_AF-A0A505DJR6-F1
#
_entry.id   AF-A0A505DJR6-F1
#
_cell.length_a   1.000
_cell.length_b   1.000
_cell.length_c   1.000
_cell.angle_alpha   90.00
_cell.angle_beta   90.00
_cell.angle_gamma   90.00
#
_symmetry.space_group_name_H-M   'P 1'
#
loop_
_entity.id
_entity.type
_entity.pdbx_description
1 polymer ?
#
loop_
_entity_poly.entity_id
_entity_poly.type
_entity_poly.pdbx_seq_one_letter_code
_entity_poly.pdbx_strand_id
1 'polypeptide(L)'
;MTRGGRDAGAEMRGVVLTAGAVVAAVLLVGCGGGAGDGASEPPRPSGGGASASPVEESTLSRRTVRRDVWAAAAAGGFGDIDDRGGTPAPCRLIAAVRTDDEPEPAALAKVVAELKDRGWEQVFRKAEDDGAVTWFLKRANWGTYVITRTASEQESGGPAFSFSGVRLDCPSGAATASP
;
A
#
# COMPACT_ATOMS: atom_id res chain seq x y z
N MET A 1 38.53 51.56 -3.60
CA MET A 1 39.89 51.01 -3.81
C MET A 1 39.92 49.73 -2.97
N THR A 2 40.02 48.47 -3.42
CA THR A 2 40.57 47.72 -4.58
C THR A 2 39.86 46.35 -4.56
N ARG A 3 39.09 45.92 -5.56
CA ARG A 3 39.41 45.06 -6.74
C ARG A 3 40.24 43.78 -6.49
N GLY A 4 39.71 42.65 -6.98
CA GLY A 4 40.42 41.43 -7.40
C GLY A 4 39.85 40.14 -6.78
N GLY A 5 39.51 39.03 -7.43
CA GLY A 5 39.56 38.52 -8.83
C GLY A 5 38.84 37.15 -8.80
N ARG A 6 37.92 36.84 -9.73
CA ARG A 6 38.05 36.02 -10.96
C ARG A 6 38.71 34.63 -10.84
N ASP A 7 38.05 33.70 -11.56
CA ASP A 7 38.49 32.39 -12.06
C ASP A 7 38.59 31.25 -11.03
N ALA A 8 38.32 29.98 -11.31
CA ALA A 8 37.69 29.23 -12.40
C ALA A 8 37.65 27.76 -11.87
N GLY A 9 36.70 26.94 -12.31
CA GLY A 9 36.68 25.53 -11.88
C GLY A 9 35.47 24.75 -12.36
N ALA A 10 35.22 24.79 -13.66
CA ALA A 10 34.44 23.76 -14.34
C ALA A 10 35.35 22.55 -14.63
N GLU A 11 34.72 21.36 -14.70
CA GLU A 11 35.26 20.10 -15.22
C GLU A 11 36.25 19.36 -14.29
N MET A 12 36.26 18.03 -14.15
CA MET A 12 35.75 16.92 -14.96
C MET A 12 35.91 15.61 -14.15
N ARG A 13 35.37 14.50 -14.68
CA ARG A 13 35.55 13.06 -14.35
C ARG A 13 34.34 12.49 -13.59
N GLY A 14 33.36 11.85 -14.23
CA GLY A 14 33.48 10.89 -15.32
C GLY A 14 33.63 9.49 -14.73
N VAL A 15 32.51 8.81 -14.44
CA VAL A 15 32.46 7.35 -14.40
C VAL A 15 31.22 6.93 -15.19
N VAL A 16 31.52 6.35 -16.36
CA VAL A 16 30.60 5.78 -17.32
C VAL A 16 30.13 4.41 -16.82
N LEU A 17 28.82 4.22 -16.91
CA LEU A 17 28.01 3.01 -17.09
C LEU A 17 28.58 1.63 -16.71
N THR A 18 27.77 0.90 -15.93
CA THR A 18 27.45 -0.50 -16.27
C THR A 18 25.94 -0.69 -16.29
N ALA A 19 25.44 -0.95 -17.50
CA ALA A 19 24.11 -1.44 -17.78
C ALA A 19 23.88 -2.81 -17.12
N GLY A 20 22.82 -2.94 -16.33
CA GLY A 20 22.31 -4.22 -15.83
C GLY A 20 20.98 -4.51 -16.49
N ALA A 21 20.95 -5.54 -17.33
CA ALA A 21 19.87 -5.87 -18.26
C ALA A 21 18.53 -6.19 -17.58
N VAL A 22 17.46 -5.74 -18.22
CA VAL A 22 16.08 -6.20 -18.03
C VAL A 22 15.99 -7.67 -18.42
N VAL A 23 15.65 -8.54 -17.48
CA VAL A 23 15.22 -9.92 -17.79
C VAL A 23 13.72 -10.01 -17.53
N ALA A 24 12.95 -9.68 -18.57
CA ALA A 24 11.57 -10.09 -18.69
C ALA A 24 11.57 -11.56 -19.16
N ALA A 25 11.31 -12.49 -18.25
CA ALA A 25 11.02 -13.88 -18.62
C ALA A 25 9.50 -14.06 -18.62
N VAL A 26 8.89 -13.77 -19.76
CA VAL A 26 7.54 -14.24 -20.11
C VAL A 26 7.71 -15.66 -20.64
N LEU A 27 7.41 -16.67 -19.82
CA LEU A 27 7.25 -18.04 -20.31
C LEU A 27 5.77 -18.27 -20.65
N LEU A 28 5.43 -17.91 -21.89
CA LEU A 28 4.30 -18.43 -22.64
C LEU A 28 4.72 -19.73 -23.33
N VAL A 29 4.54 -20.89 -22.68
CA VAL A 29 4.53 -22.23 -23.31
C VAL A 29 3.65 -23.13 -22.43
N GLY A 30 2.65 -23.89 -22.91
CA GLY A 30 2.50 -24.40 -24.26
C GLY A 30 1.06 -24.67 -24.67
N CYS A 31 0.84 -24.47 -25.97
CA CYS A 31 -0.32 -24.88 -26.74
C CYS A 31 0.22 -25.57 -28.01
N GLY A 32 -0.26 -26.80 -28.29
CA GLY A 32 -0.06 -27.58 -29.52
C GLY A 32 1.29 -28.31 -29.63
N GLY A 33 1.42 -29.56 -30.10
CA GLY A 33 0.47 -30.50 -30.71
C GLY A 33 1.19 -31.38 -31.74
N GLY A 34 0.95 -32.71 -31.70
CA GLY A 34 1.30 -33.71 -32.74
C GLY A 34 2.64 -34.45 -32.53
N ALA A 35 2.83 -35.71 -32.88
CA ALA A 35 1.99 -36.79 -33.38
C ALA A 35 2.74 -38.11 -33.09
N GLY A 36 2.05 -39.19 -32.73
CA GLY A 36 2.68 -40.48 -32.47
C GLY A 36 1.64 -41.60 -32.54
N ASP A 37 1.65 -42.33 -33.64
CA ASP A 37 0.85 -43.52 -33.89
C ASP A 37 1.29 -44.68 -32.96
N GLY A 38 0.35 -45.25 -32.22
CA GLY A 38 0.59 -46.42 -31.38
C GLY A 38 -0.72 -46.91 -30.76
N ALA A 39 -1.08 -48.15 -31.06
CA ALA A 39 -2.41 -48.72 -30.89
C ALA A 39 -2.83 -49.06 -29.43
N SER A 40 -4.15 -49.08 -29.24
CA SER A 40 -4.96 -49.84 -28.26
C SER A 40 -4.93 -49.43 -26.78
N GLU A 41 -5.95 -48.71 -26.31
CA GLU A 41 -7.07 -49.19 -25.45
C GLU A 41 -7.87 -47.99 -24.87
N PRO A 42 -9.21 -47.99 -24.80
CA PRO A 42 -9.98 -46.88 -24.22
C PRO A 42 -10.22 -47.11 -22.72
N PRO A 43 -10.30 -46.02 -21.93
CA PRO A 43 -11.63 -45.61 -21.49
C PRO A 43 -11.86 -44.08 -21.51
N ARG A 44 -13.09 -43.66 -21.83
CA ARG A 44 -13.61 -42.33 -21.45
C ARG A 44 -13.96 -42.37 -19.96
N PRO A 45 -13.85 -41.24 -19.23
CA PRO A 45 -14.96 -40.30 -19.20
C PRO A 45 -14.58 -38.84 -19.40
N SER A 46 -15.56 -38.09 -19.90
CA SER A 46 -15.67 -36.64 -19.86
C SER A 46 -15.24 -36.07 -18.50
N GLY A 47 -14.40 -35.03 -18.52
CA GLY A 47 -14.00 -34.35 -17.31
C GLY A 47 -13.40 -32.99 -17.60
N GLY A 48 -14.27 -31.97 -17.56
CA GLY A 48 -13.91 -30.61 -17.19
C GLY A 48 -12.87 -29.92 -18.06
N GLY A 49 -13.35 -29.13 -19.02
CA GLY A 49 -12.67 -27.87 -19.28
C GLY A 49 -12.48 -27.19 -17.92
N ALA A 50 -11.24 -26.99 -17.52
CA ALA A 50 -10.93 -26.03 -16.47
C ALA A 50 -11.35 -24.68 -17.04
N SER A 51 -12.64 -24.35 -16.87
CA SER A 51 -13.11 -22.99 -16.86
C SER A 51 -12.13 -22.27 -15.97
N ALA A 52 -11.31 -21.40 -16.57
CA ALA A 52 -10.59 -20.41 -15.82
C ALA A 52 -11.65 -19.76 -14.94
N SER A 53 -11.62 -20.06 -13.64
CA SER A 53 -12.43 -19.33 -12.69
C SER A 53 -12.17 -17.86 -13.01
N PRO A 54 -13.21 -17.02 -13.12
CA PRO A 54 -12.98 -15.59 -13.19
C PRO A 54 -11.99 -15.29 -12.07
N VAL A 55 -10.91 -14.60 -12.41
CA VAL A 55 -9.92 -14.16 -11.43
C VAL A 55 -10.73 -13.39 -10.40
N GLU A 56 -11.09 -14.07 -9.30
CA GLU A 56 -11.66 -13.45 -8.13
C GLU A 56 -10.66 -12.36 -7.81
N GLU A 57 -11.09 -11.11 -7.98
CA GLU A 57 -10.33 -9.97 -7.52
C GLU A 57 -10.02 -10.28 -6.05
N SER A 58 -8.76 -10.62 -5.80
CA SER A 58 -8.40 -11.40 -4.62
C SER A 58 -8.78 -10.61 -3.38
N THR A 59 -9.85 -11.05 -2.71
CA THR A 59 -10.39 -10.40 -1.52
C THR A 59 -9.24 -10.23 -0.53
N LEU A 60 -8.94 -8.98 -0.16
CA LEU A 60 -7.84 -8.70 0.74
C LEU A 60 -8.25 -9.06 2.15
N SER A 61 -7.44 -9.85 2.85
CA SER A 61 -7.72 -10.20 4.24
C SER A 61 -7.38 -9.04 5.17
N ARG A 62 -8.06 -8.92 6.33
CA ARG A 62 -7.70 -7.96 7.40
C ARG A 62 -6.23 -8.12 7.82
N ARG A 63 -5.72 -9.36 7.85
CA ARG A 63 -4.31 -9.64 8.17
C ARG A 63 -3.36 -9.02 7.14
N THR A 64 -3.72 -9.06 5.86
CA THR A 64 -2.96 -8.41 4.78
C THR A 64 -2.96 -6.90 4.94
N VAL A 65 -4.14 -6.29 5.19
CA VAL A 65 -4.22 -4.84 5.44
C VAL A 65 -3.36 -4.45 6.64
N ARG A 66 -3.48 -5.18 7.76
CA ARG A 66 -2.69 -4.93 8.96
C ARG A 66 -1.19 -4.99 8.65
N ARG A 67 -0.73 -6.01 7.93
CA ARG A 67 0.68 -6.11 7.54
C ARG A 67 1.13 -4.92 6.70
N ASP A 68 0.32 -4.50 5.74
CA ASP A 68 0.64 -3.37 4.87
C ASP A 68 0.69 -2.05 5.66
N VAL A 69 -0.25 -1.82 6.57
CA VAL A 69 -0.28 -0.64 7.46
C VAL A 69 0.97 -0.59 8.36
N TRP A 70 1.37 -1.72 8.95
CA TRP A 70 2.57 -1.78 9.80
C TRP A 70 3.85 -1.54 8.98
N ALA A 71 3.93 -2.10 7.78
CA ALA A 71 5.07 -1.87 6.91
C ALA A 71 5.14 -0.39 6.44
N ALA A 72 4.00 0.21 6.12
CA ALA A 72 3.91 1.63 5.77
C ALA A 72 4.38 2.54 6.90
N ALA A 73 3.89 2.30 8.12
CA ALA A 73 4.35 3.02 9.30
C ALA A 73 5.87 2.83 9.52
N ALA A 74 6.38 1.60 9.39
CA ALA A 74 7.82 1.33 9.51
C ALA A 74 8.66 2.06 8.44
N ALA A 75 8.16 2.18 7.20
CA ALA A 75 8.83 2.96 6.15
C ALA A 75 8.90 4.47 6.48
N GLY A 76 7.93 4.97 7.23
CA GLY A 76 7.94 6.31 7.83
C GLY A 76 8.86 6.44 9.06
N GLY A 77 9.44 5.34 9.56
CA GLY A 77 10.24 5.32 10.78
C GLY A 77 9.43 5.13 12.07
N PHE A 78 8.15 4.77 11.96
CA PHE A 78 7.26 4.58 13.11
C PHE A 78 7.20 3.11 13.52
N GLY A 79 7.55 2.82 14.78
CA GLY A 79 7.58 1.45 15.32
C GLY A 79 6.47 1.14 16.33
N ASP A 80 5.93 2.15 17.01
CA ASP A 80 4.90 1.97 18.03
C ASP A 80 3.49 2.19 17.44
N ILE A 81 2.80 1.08 17.19
CA ILE A 81 1.50 1.05 16.52
C ILE A 81 0.51 0.26 17.35
N ASP A 82 -0.48 0.95 17.89
CA ASP A 82 -1.60 0.38 18.63
C ASP A 82 -2.68 -0.12 17.65
N ASP A 83 -2.97 -1.42 17.61
CA ASP A 83 -4.21 -1.95 16.97
C ASP A 83 -5.38 -1.71 17.94
N ARG A 84 -6.19 -0.68 17.66
CA ARG A 84 -7.33 -0.26 18.48
C ARG A 84 -8.67 -0.84 18.02
N GLY A 85 -8.65 -1.79 17.10
CA GLY A 85 -9.85 -2.34 16.47
C GLY A 85 -10.83 -3.08 17.40
N GLY A 86 -10.54 -3.21 18.70
CA GLY A 86 -11.34 -4.02 19.63
C GLY A 86 -11.40 -5.49 19.21
N THR A 87 -12.35 -6.26 19.77
CA THR A 87 -12.67 -7.61 19.29
C THR A 87 -12.76 -7.58 17.77
N PRO A 88 -12.03 -8.41 17.02
CA PRO A 88 -11.77 -8.16 15.61
C PRO A 88 -13.07 -8.21 14.82
N ALA A 89 -13.65 -7.04 14.54
CA ALA A 89 -14.65 -6.94 13.50
C ALA A 89 -13.89 -7.26 12.20
N PRO A 90 -14.19 -8.36 11.51
CA PRO A 90 -13.46 -8.77 10.29
C PRO A 90 -13.49 -7.69 9.20
N CYS A 91 -14.36 -6.70 9.36
CA CYS A 91 -14.62 -5.57 8.49
C CYS A 91 -13.85 -4.29 8.81
N ARG A 92 -13.09 -4.23 9.92
CA ARG A 92 -12.45 -2.99 10.36
C ARG A 92 -11.02 -3.22 10.86
N LEU A 93 -10.17 -2.24 10.59
CA LEU A 93 -8.86 -2.08 11.18
C LEU A 93 -8.75 -0.63 11.66
N ILE A 94 -8.50 -0.43 12.94
CA ILE A 94 -8.11 0.89 13.45
C ILE A 94 -6.72 0.71 14.02
N ALA A 95 -5.75 1.41 13.47
CA ALA A 95 -4.38 1.42 13.98
C ALA A 95 -3.98 2.86 14.27
N ALA A 96 -3.22 3.06 15.34
CA ALA A 96 -2.84 4.38 15.75
C ALA A 96 -1.35 4.41 16.09
N VAL A 97 -0.69 5.46 15.64
CA VAL A 97 0.74 5.64 15.84
C VAL A 97 0.92 6.76 16.85
N ARG A 98 1.66 6.45 17.93
CA ARG A 98 2.05 7.43 18.93
C ARG A 98 3.47 7.89 18.67
N THR A 99 3.70 9.19 18.79
CA THR A 99 5.01 9.82 18.71
C THR A 99 5.07 10.93 19.75
N ASP A 100 6.28 11.24 20.21
CA ASP A 100 6.50 12.31 21.19
C ASP A 100 6.28 13.70 20.56
N ASP A 101 6.63 13.83 19.27
CA ASP A 101 6.49 15.06 18.49
C ASP A 101 5.55 14.89 17.30
N GLU A 102 5.15 15.98 16.65
CA GLU A 102 4.38 15.93 15.40
C GLU A 102 5.18 15.20 14.30
N PRO A 103 4.57 14.24 13.57
CA PRO A 103 5.27 13.50 12.53
C PRO A 103 5.72 14.43 11.40
N GLU A 104 7.01 14.35 11.03
CA GLU A 104 7.52 15.14 9.92
C GLU A 104 6.75 14.85 8.61
N PRO A 105 6.44 15.88 7.80
CA PRO A 105 5.75 15.69 6.53
C PRO A 105 6.44 14.70 5.58
N ALA A 106 7.78 14.66 5.60
CA ALA A 106 8.57 13.71 4.82
C ALA A 106 8.41 12.26 5.30
N ALA A 107 8.28 12.04 6.61
CA ALA A 107 8.01 10.72 7.18
C ALA A 107 6.61 10.23 6.78
N LEU A 108 5.59 11.09 6.87
CA LEU A 108 4.23 10.77 6.42
C LEU A 108 4.15 10.51 4.91
N ALA A 109 4.93 11.25 4.10
CA ALA A 109 5.01 11.00 2.67
C ALA A 109 5.55 9.59 2.36
N LYS A 110 6.52 9.09 3.13
CA LYS A 110 7.02 7.70 3.02
C LYS A 110 5.96 6.68 3.39
N VAL A 111 5.15 6.94 4.43
CA VAL A 111 4.02 6.05 4.79
C VAL A 111 3.05 5.90 3.63
N VAL A 112 2.64 7.02 3.03
CA VAL A 112 1.69 7.02 1.89
C VAL A 112 2.33 6.40 0.64
N ALA A 113 3.62 6.66 0.38
CA ALA A 113 4.35 6.06 -0.74
C ALA A 113 4.44 4.53 -0.59
N GLU A 114 4.77 4.03 0.60
CA GLU A 114 4.85 2.59 0.86
C GLU A 114 3.49 1.89 0.69
N LEU A 115 2.38 2.55 1.05
CA LEU A 115 1.04 2.03 0.73
C LEU A 115 0.83 1.97 -0.79
N LYS A 116 1.21 3.01 -1.53
CA LYS A 116 1.08 3.02 -3.01
C LYS A 116 1.91 1.93 -3.68
N ASP A 117 3.15 1.72 -3.22
CA ASP A 117 4.03 0.67 -3.73
C ASP A 117 3.48 -0.73 -3.45
N ARG A 118 2.66 -0.87 -2.41
CA ARG A 118 1.89 -2.09 -2.09
C ARG A 118 0.60 -2.23 -2.88
N GLY A 119 0.33 -1.33 -3.82
CA GLY A 119 -0.85 -1.36 -4.69
C GLY A 119 -2.09 -0.69 -4.09
N TRP A 120 -1.93 0.22 -3.14
CA TRP A 120 -3.02 1.07 -2.67
C TRP A 120 -3.13 2.32 -3.54
N GLU A 121 -4.29 2.49 -4.19
CA GLU A 121 -4.57 3.66 -5.02
C GLU A 121 -5.05 4.82 -4.13
N GLN A 122 -4.43 5.99 -4.25
CA GLN A 122 -4.93 7.18 -3.57
C GLN A 122 -6.14 7.74 -4.31
N VAL A 123 -7.29 7.76 -3.65
CA VAL A 123 -8.53 8.33 -4.17
C VAL A 123 -8.57 9.83 -3.93
N PHE A 124 -8.22 10.27 -2.71
CA PHE A 124 -8.13 11.70 -2.41
C PHE A 124 -7.08 12.02 -1.35
N ARG A 125 -6.72 13.30 -1.30
CA ARG A 125 -6.00 13.95 -0.22
C ARG A 125 -6.70 15.26 0.10
N LYS A 126 -7.00 15.51 1.37
CA LYS A 126 -7.66 16.72 1.85
C LYS A 126 -6.83 17.31 3.00
N ALA A 127 -6.55 18.60 2.92
CA ALA A 127 -6.10 19.36 4.07
C ALA A 127 -7.33 19.83 4.85
N GLU A 128 -7.27 19.75 6.17
CA GLU A 128 -8.32 20.17 7.09
C GLU A 128 -7.98 21.56 7.67
N ASP A 129 -9.00 22.26 8.18
CA ASP A 129 -8.86 23.65 8.64
C ASP A 129 -7.97 23.78 9.89
N ASP A 130 -7.81 22.70 10.64
CA ASP A 130 -6.95 22.61 11.83
C ASP A 130 -5.48 22.32 11.50
N GLY A 131 -5.13 22.16 10.21
CA GLY A 131 -3.80 21.79 9.75
C GLY A 131 -3.60 20.28 9.54
N ALA A 132 -4.62 19.45 9.84
CA ALA A 132 -4.54 18.03 9.61
C ALA A 132 -4.60 17.70 8.11
N VAL A 133 -4.17 16.49 7.76
CA VAL A 133 -4.22 15.97 6.40
C VAL A 133 -4.81 14.58 6.44
N THR A 134 -5.83 14.37 5.62
CA THR A 134 -6.47 13.09 5.40
C THR A 134 -6.15 12.58 4.01
N TRP A 135 -5.66 11.35 3.92
CA TRP A 135 -5.58 10.59 2.67
C TRP A 135 -6.59 9.46 2.72
N PHE A 136 -7.27 9.22 1.61
CA PHE A 136 -8.04 8.00 1.41
C PHE A 136 -7.42 7.17 0.30
N LEU A 137 -7.12 5.92 0.61
CA LEU A 137 -6.56 4.95 -0.32
C LEU A 137 -7.44 3.71 -0.42
N LYS A 138 -7.51 3.09 -1.60
CA LYS A 138 -8.28 1.87 -1.85
C LYS A 138 -7.39 0.77 -2.41
N ARG A 139 -7.72 -0.46 -2.05
CA ARG A 139 -7.11 -1.67 -2.63
C ARG A 139 -8.10 -2.83 -2.52
N ALA A 140 -8.46 -3.41 -3.67
CA ALA A 140 -9.49 -4.44 -3.75
C ALA A 140 -10.75 -4.03 -2.96
N ASN A 141 -11.24 -4.89 -2.07
CA ASN A 141 -12.41 -4.65 -1.24
C ASN A 141 -12.15 -3.81 0.03
N TRP A 142 -11.01 -3.12 0.15
CA TRP A 142 -10.70 -2.27 1.31
C TRP A 142 -10.49 -0.80 0.95
N GLY A 143 -10.94 0.07 1.84
CA GLY A 143 -10.55 1.47 1.90
C GLY A 143 -9.82 1.75 3.21
N THR A 144 -8.72 2.51 3.16
CA THR A 144 -7.95 2.93 4.33
C THR A 144 -7.77 4.43 4.30
N TYR A 145 -8.14 5.09 5.40
CA TYR A 145 -7.80 6.47 5.66
C TYR A 145 -6.49 6.54 6.43
N VAL A 146 -5.62 7.48 6.05
CA VAL A 146 -4.49 7.94 6.86
C VAL A 146 -4.84 9.35 7.31
N ILE A 147 -4.90 9.58 8.62
CA ILE A 147 -5.36 10.84 9.20
C ILE A 147 -4.30 11.32 10.18
N THR A 148 -3.70 12.49 9.91
CA THR A 148 -2.88 13.17 10.91
C THR A 148 -3.78 13.89 11.90
N ARG A 149 -3.37 13.97 13.16
CA ARG A 149 -3.99 14.88 14.12
C ARG A 149 -3.09 16.07 14.32
N THR A 150 -3.69 17.22 14.60
CA THR A 150 -2.95 18.44 14.93
C THR A 150 -2.73 18.58 16.42
N ALA A 151 -1.70 19.35 16.78
CA ALA A 151 -1.20 19.49 18.14
C ALA A 151 -2.25 19.95 19.17
N SER A 152 -3.35 20.57 18.75
CA SER A 152 -4.45 20.98 19.65
C SER A 152 -5.22 19.81 20.28
N GLU A 153 -5.08 18.58 19.77
CA GLU A 153 -5.57 17.37 20.44
C GLU A 153 -4.49 16.69 21.33
N GLN A 154 -3.29 17.27 21.48
CA GLN A 154 -2.20 16.77 22.35
C GLN A 154 -2.41 17.09 23.84
N GLU A 155 -3.64 17.02 24.34
CA GLU A 155 -3.82 16.93 25.79
C GLU A 155 -3.40 15.53 26.25
N SER A 156 -2.09 15.41 26.55
CA SER A 156 -1.39 14.35 27.28
C SER A 156 -1.28 12.97 26.58
N GLY A 157 -0.69 12.93 25.38
CA GLY A 157 -0.12 11.71 24.80
C GLY A 157 -0.98 10.93 23.79
N GLY A 158 -1.86 11.63 23.06
CA GLY A 158 -2.71 11.05 22.02
C GLY A 158 -1.95 10.46 20.82
N PRO A 159 -2.62 9.71 19.93
CA PRO A 159 -2.00 9.26 18.68
C PRO A 159 -1.66 10.44 17.77
N ALA A 160 -0.46 10.45 17.21
CA ALA A 160 0.02 11.47 16.29
C ALA A 160 -0.63 11.37 14.91
N PHE A 161 -0.87 10.15 14.46
CA PHE A 161 -1.71 9.87 13.30
C PHE A 161 -2.35 8.48 13.42
N SER A 162 -3.32 8.21 12.55
CA SER A 162 -4.04 6.95 12.56
C SER A 162 -4.33 6.40 11.17
N PHE A 163 -4.54 5.10 11.14
CA PHE A 163 -5.09 4.36 10.03
C PHE A 163 -6.50 3.90 10.37
N SER A 164 -7.46 4.17 9.49
CA SER A 164 -8.83 3.67 9.59
C SER A 164 -9.16 2.88 8.33
N GLY A 165 -9.03 1.56 8.42
CA GLY A 165 -9.35 0.61 7.37
C GLY A 165 -10.75 0.04 7.52
N VAL A 166 -11.50 -0.01 6.41
CA VAL A 166 -12.82 -0.65 6.33
C VAL A 166 -12.92 -1.54 5.09
N ARG A 167 -13.53 -2.70 5.26
CA ARG A 167 -14.00 -3.52 4.14
C ARG A 167 -15.20 -2.85 3.50
N LEU A 168 -15.07 -2.49 2.24
CA LEU A 168 -16.10 -1.80 1.45
C LEU A 168 -17.29 -2.72 1.12
N ASP A 169 -17.05 -4.03 1.14
CA ASP A 169 -18.04 -5.08 0.90
C ASP A 169 -18.72 -5.58 2.19
N CYS A 170 -18.36 -5.03 3.35
CA CYS A 170 -19.00 -5.45 4.58
C CYS A 170 -20.41 -4.85 4.70
N PRO A 171 -21.43 -5.68 4.99
CA PRO A 171 -22.76 -5.16 5.29
C PRO A 171 -22.62 -4.26 6.51
N SER A 172 -22.85 -2.96 6.31
CA SER A 172 -22.96 -2.03 7.41
C SER A 172 -24.12 -2.49 8.28
N GLY A 173 -23.83 -3.13 9.42
CA GLY A 173 -24.76 -3.08 10.54
C GLY A 173 -24.97 -1.59 10.80
N ALA A 174 -26.18 -1.11 10.48
CA ALA A 174 -26.61 0.28 10.45
C ALA A 174 -25.49 1.28 10.74
N ALA A 175 -24.95 1.91 9.68
CA ALA A 175 -24.31 3.19 9.85
C ALA A 175 -25.39 4.14 10.39
N THR A 176 -25.51 4.22 11.71
CA THR A 176 -26.06 5.42 12.33
C THR A 176 -25.11 6.53 11.91
N ALA A 177 -25.51 7.22 10.85
CA ALA A 177 -25.33 8.66 10.81
C ALA A 177 -25.64 9.16 12.23
N SER A 178 -24.67 9.79 12.85
CA SER A 178 -24.83 10.43 14.14
C SER A 178 -24.28 11.85 14.00
N PRO A 179 -24.89 12.77 14.76
CA PRO A 179 -25.74 13.86 14.27
C PRO A 179 -25.01 15.08 13.74
#